data_AF-A0A2N3VF53-F1
#
_entry.id   AF-A0A2N3VF53-F1
#
_cell.length_a   1.000
_cell.length_b   1.000
_cell.length_c   1.000
_cell.angle_alpha   90.00
_cell.angle_beta   90.00
_cell.angle_gamma   90.00
#
_symmetry.space_group_name_H-M   'P 1'
#
loop_
_entity.id
_entity.type
_entity.pdbx_description
1 polymer ?
#
loop_
_entity_poly.entity_id
_entity_poly.type
_entity_poly.pdbx_seq_one_letter_code
_entity_poly.pdbx_strand_id
1 'polypeptide(L)'
;MEDNFRDFTFDIDELDQLVTRANGFIGFLNESLDGLNRRIATIQQNWQGAAATAQEEAYRDWVTGAAAVVEGITEMYNAAVTARDAYSAAAETNLRMSGG
;
A
#
# COMPACT_ATOMS: atom_id res chain seq x y z
N MET A 1 -13.59 41.17 14.95
CA MET A 1 -13.98 40.04 14.09
C MET A 1 -12.81 39.09 14.17
N GLU A 2 -12.93 38.03 14.95
CA GLU A 2 -11.89 36.99 15.05
C GLU A 2 -11.90 36.21 13.73
N ASP A 3 -10.81 36.35 12.98
CA ASP A 3 -10.52 35.54 11.81
C ASP A 3 -10.33 34.10 12.27
N ASN A 4 -11.43 33.35 12.26
CA ASN A 4 -11.48 31.92 12.46
C ASN A 4 -11.20 31.23 11.12
N PHE A 5 -10.12 31.63 10.43
CA PHE A 5 -9.51 30.77 9.43
C PHE A 5 -8.93 29.63 10.23
N ARG A 6 -9.76 28.59 10.44
CA ARG A 6 -9.26 27.28 10.84
C ARG A 6 -8.15 26.98 9.85
N ASP A 7 -6.94 27.06 10.38
CA ASP A 7 -5.72 26.72 9.68
C ASP A 7 -5.88 25.24 9.32
N PHE A 8 -6.46 24.99 8.14
CA PHE A 8 -6.40 23.70 7.48
C PHE A 8 -4.97 23.58 6.95
N THR A 9 -3.99 23.65 7.84
CA THR A 9 -2.64 23.16 7.59
C THR A 9 -2.75 21.64 7.63
N PHE A 10 -3.42 21.09 6.63
CA PHE A 10 -3.31 19.68 6.34
C PHE A 10 -1.85 19.48 5.93
N ASP A 11 -1.11 18.67 6.67
CA ASP A 11 0.31 18.45 6.39
C ASP A 11 0.43 17.60 5.11
N ILE A 12 0.48 18.29 3.98
CA ILE A 12 0.67 17.69 2.66
C ILE A 12 1.99 16.92 2.62
N ASP A 13 3.00 17.36 3.38
CA ASP A 13 4.30 16.70 3.47
C ASP A 13 4.20 15.37 4.23
N GLU A 14 3.39 15.30 5.29
CA GLU A 14 3.11 14.05 6.01
C GLU A 14 2.37 13.04 5.10
N LEU A 15 1.41 13.52 4.31
CA LEU A 15 0.70 12.68 3.35
C LEU A 15 1.63 12.19 2.21
N ASP A 16 2.54 13.03 1.72
CA ASP A 16 3.57 12.66 0.74
C ASP A 16 4.53 11.59 1.28
N GLN A 17 4.93 11.72 2.54
CA GLN A 17 5.75 10.70 3.21
C GLN A 17 4.98 9.39 3.37
N LEU A 18 3.70 9.43 3.74
CA LEU A 18 2.86 8.25 3.86
C LEU A 18 2.74 7.51 2.53
N VAL A 19 2.41 8.24 1.45
CA VAL A 19 2.31 7.69 0.08
C VAL A 19 3.63 7.04 -0.33
N THR A 20 4.76 7.70 -0.10
CA THR A 20 6.09 7.17 -0.42
C THR A 20 6.40 5.87 0.33
N ARG A 21 6.13 5.83 1.64
CA ARG A 21 6.35 4.64 2.46
C ARG A 21 5.43 3.48 2.06
N ALA A 22 4.16 3.78 1.78
CA ALA A 22 3.19 2.79 1.33
C ALA A 22 3.60 2.15 0.00
N ASN A 23 4.04 2.95 -0.97
CA ASN A 23 4.56 2.43 -2.24
C ASN A 23 5.77 1.50 -2.05
N GLY A 24 6.74 1.92 -1.23
CA GLY A 24 7.90 1.09 -0.90
C GLY A 24 7.51 -0.22 -0.21
N PHE A 25 6.52 -0.17 0.69
CA PHE A 25 6.03 -1.35 1.39
C PHE A 25 5.31 -2.33 0.44
N ILE A 26 4.49 -1.85 -0.49
CA ILE A 26 3.87 -2.68 -1.53
C ILE A 26 4.93 -3.41 -2.36
N GLY A 27 5.98 -2.70 -2.78
CA GLY A 27 7.11 -3.31 -3.48
C GLY A 27 7.79 -4.41 -2.66
N PHE A 28 8.12 -4.12 -1.40
CA PHE A 28 8.70 -5.10 -0.48
C PHE A 28 7.83 -6.34 -0.27
N LEU A 29 6.51 -6.17 -0.14
CA LEU A 29 5.58 -7.28 0.01
C LEU A 29 5.59 -8.18 -1.23
N ASN A 30 5.49 -7.59 -2.43
CA ASN A 30 5.51 -8.35 -3.68
C ASN A 30 6.81 -9.16 -3.83
N GLU A 31 7.96 -8.54 -3.62
CA GLU A 31 9.25 -9.22 -3.69
C GLU A 31 9.37 -10.37 -2.67
N SER A 32 8.87 -10.15 -1.45
CA SER A 32 8.88 -11.15 -0.39
C SER A 32 7.99 -12.34 -0.72
N LEU A 33 6.78 -12.10 -1.23
CA LEU A 33 5.84 -13.14 -1.64
C LEU A 33 6.40 -13.96 -2.81
N ASP A 34 6.99 -13.30 -3.81
CA ASP A 34 7.66 -13.99 -4.93
C ASP A 34 8.86 -14.82 -4.46
N GLY A 35 9.59 -14.34 -3.45
CA GLY A 35 10.67 -15.08 -2.81
C GLY A 35 10.17 -16.34 -2.10
N LEU A 36 9.07 -16.23 -1.37
CA LEU A 36 8.43 -17.37 -0.68
C LEU A 36 7.88 -18.40 -1.68
N ASN A 37 7.17 -17.94 -2.72
CA ASN A 37 6.66 -18.79 -3.81
C ASN A 37 7.76 -19.65 -4.42
N ARG A 38 8.90 -19.05 -4.78
CA ARG A 38 10.04 -19.76 -5.37
C ARG A 38 10.66 -20.79 -4.42
N ARG A 39 10.80 -20.45 -3.14
CA ARG A 39 11.37 -21.36 -2.12
C ARG A 39 10.45 -22.55 -1.88
N ILE A 40 9.15 -22.31 -1.76
CA ILE A 40 8.17 -23.39 -1.55
C ILE A 40 8.09 -24.30 -2.76
N ALA A 41 8.07 -23.73 -3.98
CA ALA A 41 8.13 -24.53 -5.20
C ALA A 41 9.37 -25.43 -5.27
N THR A 42 10.52 -24.94 -4.79
CA THR A 42 11.77 -25.72 -4.75
C THR A 42 11.70 -26.87 -3.75
N ILE A 43 11.17 -26.62 -2.55
CA ILE A 43 11.03 -27.66 -1.50
C ILE A 43 10.06 -28.75 -1.97
N GLN A 44 8.95 -28.36 -2.59
CA GLN A 44 7.92 -29.28 -3.07
C GLN A 44 8.40 -30.24 -4.18
N GLN A 45 9.49 -29.95 -4.87
CA GLN A 45 10.05 -30.87 -5.89
C GLN A 45 10.51 -32.20 -5.30
N ASN A 46 10.99 -32.20 -4.06
CA ASN A 46 11.57 -33.39 -3.41
C ASN A 46 10.79 -33.83 -2.17
N TRP A 47 9.85 -33.02 -1.70
CA TRP A 47 9.02 -33.33 -0.54
C TRP A 47 7.72 -34.00 -0.96
N GLN A 48 7.50 -35.23 -0.49
CA GLN A 48 6.36 -36.07 -0.88
C GLN A 48 5.67 -36.67 0.35
N GLY A 49 4.44 -37.16 0.14
CA GLY A 49 3.63 -37.81 1.17
C GLY A 49 2.59 -36.88 1.79
N ALA A 50 1.83 -37.39 2.75
CA ALA A 50 0.65 -36.72 3.31
C ALA A 50 0.93 -35.31 3.87
N ALA A 51 2.11 -35.11 4.46
CA ALA A 51 2.52 -33.80 4.98
C ALA A 51 2.78 -32.77 3.86
N ALA A 52 3.34 -33.21 2.72
CA ALA A 52 3.58 -32.34 1.57
C ALA A 52 2.25 -31.89 0.94
N THR A 53 1.28 -32.80 0.82
CA THR A 53 -0.09 -32.49 0.35
C THR A 53 -0.79 -31.50 1.28
N ALA A 54 -0.78 -31.75 2.60
CA ALA A 54 -1.40 -30.84 3.57
C ALA A 54 -0.75 -29.44 3.56
N GLN A 55 0.57 -29.36 3.36
CA GLN A 55 1.24 -28.07 3.23
C GLN A 55 0.87 -27.36 1.92
N GLU A 56 0.77 -28.06 0.79
CA GLU A 56 0.35 -27.47 -0.48
C GLU A 56 -1.05 -26.88 -0.40
N GLU A 57 -1.99 -27.59 0.23
CA GLU A 57 -3.35 -27.12 0.48
C GLU A 57 -3.34 -25.84 1.34
N ALA A 58 -2.68 -25.88 2.49
CA ALA A 58 -2.56 -24.71 3.37
C ALA A 58 -1.85 -23.53 2.67
N TYR A 59 -0.91 -23.82 1.77
CA TYR A 59 -0.19 -22.79 1.03
C TYR A 59 -1.07 -22.08 0.01
N ARG A 60 -1.97 -22.79 -0.67
CA ARG A 60 -2.93 -22.18 -1.61
C ARG A 60 -3.84 -21.17 -0.91
N ASP A 61 -4.32 -21.51 0.27
CA ASP A 61 -5.14 -20.61 1.08
C ASP A 61 -4.32 -19.39 1.53
N TRP A 62 -3.08 -19.62 1.96
CA TRP A 62 -2.18 -18.54 2.35
C TRP A 62 -1.87 -17.59 1.18
N VAL A 63 -1.59 -18.09 -0.02
CA VAL A 63 -1.33 -17.25 -1.22
C VAL A 63 -2.54 -16.37 -1.53
N THR A 64 -3.75 -16.93 -1.42
CA THR A 64 -4.99 -16.19 -1.64
C THR A 64 -5.13 -15.04 -0.63
N GLY A 65 -4.88 -15.31 0.66
CA GLY A 65 -4.90 -14.28 1.70
C GLY A 65 -3.81 -13.23 1.52
N ALA A 66 -2.60 -13.64 1.10
CA ALA A 66 -1.49 -12.72 0.84
C ALA A 66 -1.80 -11.77 -0.33
N ALA A 67 -2.41 -12.29 -1.40
CA ALA A 67 -2.86 -11.46 -2.52
C ALA A 67 -3.90 -10.42 -2.09
N ALA A 68 -4.88 -10.82 -1.28
CA ALA A 68 -5.90 -9.90 -0.75
C ALA A 68 -5.30 -8.78 0.12
N VAL A 69 -4.25 -9.09 0.90
CA VAL A 69 -3.54 -8.07 1.69
C VAL A 69 -2.82 -7.06 0.78
N VAL A 70 -2.10 -7.53 -0.25
CA VAL A 70 -1.43 -6.64 -1.21
C VAL A 70 -2.44 -5.76 -1.94
N GLU A 71 -3.56 -6.33 -2.37
CA GLU A 71 -4.65 -5.60 -3.02
C GLU A 71 -5.19 -4.50 -2.12
N GLY A 72 -5.60 -4.83 -0.89
CA GLY A 72 -6.15 -3.84 0.05
C GLY A 72 -5.17 -2.72 0.39
N ILE A 73 -3.88 -3.02 0.55
CA ILE A 73 -2.86 -1.98 0.78
C ILE A 73 -2.69 -1.10 -0.46
N THR A 74 -2.77 -1.69 -1.66
CA THR A 74 -2.69 -0.95 -2.93
C THR A 74 -3.90 -0.02 -3.09
N GLU A 75 -5.09 -0.46 -2.71
CA GLU A 75 -6.29 0.40 -2.68
C GLU A 75 -6.12 1.57 -1.70
N MET A 76 -5.63 1.32 -0.49
CA MET A 76 -5.34 2.37 0.48
C MET A 76 -4.31 3.37 -0.03
N TYR A 77 -3.26 2.89 -0.71
CA TYR A 77 -2.26 3.73 -1.36
C TYR A 77 -2.90 4.64 -2.43
N ASN A 78 -3.73 4.09 -3.31
CA ASN A 78 -4.41 4.86 -4.35
C ASN A 78 -5.35 5.92 -3.77
N ALA A 79 -6.05 5.60 -2.68
CA ALA A 79 -6.88 6.56 -1.96
C ALA A 79 -6.04 7.71 -1.36
N ALA A 80 -4.88 7.38 -0.77
CA ALA A 80 -3.95 8.38 -0.24
C ALA A 80 -3.40 9.31 -1.33
N VAL A 81 -3.01 8.76 -2.49
CA VAL A 81 -2.58 9.55 -3.66
C VAL A 81 -3.70 10.49 -4.13
N THR A 82 -4.93 9.99 -4.23
CA THR A 82 -6.08 10.79 -4.65
C THR A 82 -6.32 11.96 -3.69
N ALA A 83 -6.26 11.71 -2.38
CA ALA A 83 -6.40 12.75 -1.37
C ALA A 83 -5.28 13.79 -1.47
N ARG A 84 -4.04 13.33 -1.66
CA ARG A 84 -2.84 14.15 -1.81
C ARG A 84 -2.94 15.11 -2.98
N ASP A 85 -3.41 14.61 -4.13
CA ASP A 85 -3.57 15.43 -5.33
C ASP A 85 -4.69 16.47 -5.16
N ALA A 86 -5.80 16.08 -4.53
CA ALA A 86 -6.90 17.00 -4.25
C ALA A 86 -6.47 18.14 -3.30
N TYR A 87 -5.75 17.83 -2.23
CA TYR A 87 -5.25 18.85 -1.29
C TYR A 87 -4.21 19.77 -1.93
N SER A 88 -3.29 19.21 -2.72
CA SER A 88 -2.29 20.00 -3.45
C SER A 88 -2.95 20.99 -4.42
N ALA A 89 -3.95 20.54 -5.19
CA ALA A 89 -4.68 21.39 -6.12
C ALA A 89 -5.48 22.51 -5.42
N ALA A 90 -6.09 22.20 -4.27
CA ALA A 90 -6.80 23.19 -3.46
C ALA A 90 -5.84 24.25 -2.89
N ALA A 91 -4.68 23.84 -2.39
CA ALA A 91 -3.66 24.76 -1.88
C ALA A 91 -3.14 25.70 -2.98
N GLU A 92 -2.82 25.16 -4.16
CA GLU A 92 -2.37 25.97 -5.30
C GLU A 92 -3.43 26.98 -5.75
N THR A 93 -4.70 26.56 -5.80
CA THR A 93 -5.81 27.44 -6.18
C THR A 93 -5.98 28.58 -5.18
N ASN A 94 -5.93 28.28 -3.88
CA ASN A 94 -6.03 29.29 -2.83
C ASN A 94 -4.88 30.30 -2.89
N LEU A 95 -3.64 29.85 -3.11
CA LEU A 95 -2.47 30.72 -3.29
C LEU A 95 -2.64 31.65 -4.50
N ARG A 96 -3.20 31.14 -5.61
CA ARG A 96 -3.46 31.93 -6.81
C ARG A 96 -4.54 32.99 -6.58
N MET A 97 -5.53 32.70 -5.75
CA MET A 97 -6.62 33.62 -5.40
C MET A 97 -6.22 34.68 -4.37
N SER A 98 -5.31 34.37 -3.45
CA SER A 98 -4.87 35.29 -2.38
C SER A 98 -3.70 36.21 -2.79
N GLY A 99 -2.99 35.89 -3.88
CA GLY A 99 -1.92 36.70 -4.45
C GLY A 99 -2.34 37.61 -5.62
N GLY A 100 -3.65 37.78 -5.86
CA GLY A 100 -4.24 38.62 -6.90
C GLY A 100 -5.01 39.82 -6.35
#